data_AF-A0AAW5LR94-F1
#
_entry.id   AF-A0AAW5LR94-F1
#
_cell.length_a   1.000
_cell.length_b   1.000
_cell.length_c   1.000
_cell.angle_alpha   90.00
_cell.angle_beta   90.00
_cell.angle_gamma   90.00
#
_symmetry.space_group_name_H-M   'P 1'
#
loop_
_entity.id
_entity.type
_entity.pdbx_description
1 polymer ?
#
loop_
_entity_poly.entity_id
_entity_poly.type
_entity_poly.pdbx_seq_one_letter_code
_entity_poly.pdbx_strand_id
1 'polypeptide(L)'
;MTIVIAGGSGMLMDATKWIKEHFDVDIWLLSRNQNKYSEDLLHSKNIHFKQYDYENDNALIDENIRDVNIMVNWVHSNGYFNHLKFIEKHIIVDKHAEPIYVHVVGTNKYDDADFINGLKNKGFNVFTVKLGHRINVDGTKLWLNHEEISKGVIQAIQFKKDILVSD
;
A
#
# COMPACT_ATOMS: atom_id res chain seq x y z
N MET A 1 10.88 13.77 0.47
CA MET A 1 9.93 12.80 1.05
C MET A 1 8.84 12.54 0.05
N THR A 2 8.58 11.27 -0.22
CA THR A 2 7.61 10.80 -1.21
C THR A 2 6.81 9.65 -0.60
N ILE A 3 5.51 9.60 -0.92
CA ILE A 3 4.63 8.50 -0.54
C ILE A 3 4.23 7.73 -1.80
N VAL A 4 4.21 6.41 -1.74
CA VAL A 4 3.78 5.56 -2.84
C VAL A 4 2.65 4.67 -2.35
N ILE A 5 1.57 4.57 -3.13
CA ILE A 5 0.40 3.77 -2.80
C ILE A 5 0.10 2.82 -3.96
N ALA A 6 0.35 1.53 -3.80
CA ALA A 6 -0.05 0.51 -4.77
C ALA A 6 -1.39 -0.12 -4.36
N GLY A 7 -2.38 0.02 -5.24
CA GLY A 7 -3.76 -0.40 -4.96
C GLY A 7 -4.56 0.57 -4.10
N GLY A 8 -4.25 1.87 -4.16
CA GLY A 8 -4.89 2.93 -3.35
C GLY A 8 -6.35 3.25 -3.68
N SER A 9 -6.97 2.55 -4.62
CA SER A 9 -8.39 2.74 -4.97
C SER A 9 -9.28 1.67 -4.30
N GLY A 10 -10.60 1.71 -4.55
CA GLY A 10 -11.52 0.73 -3.97
C GLY A 10 -11.49 0.76 -2.44
N MET A 11 -11.15 -0.36 -1.79
CA MET A 11 -11.20 -0.44 -0.31
C MET A 11 -10.12 0.38 0.40
N LEU A 12 -9.08 0.86 -0.30
CA LEU A 12 -8.05 1.74 0.25
C LEU A 12 -8.27 3.23 -0.07
N MET A 13 -9.39 3.58 -0.72
CA MET A 13 -9.64 4.96 -1.14
C MET A 13 -9.60 5.95 0.04
N ASP A 14 -10.18 5.59 1.17
CA ASP A 14 -10.24 6.50 2.32
C ASP A 14 -8.88 6.66 2.99
N ALA A 15 -8.05 5.60 3.03
CA ALA A 15 -6.66 5.73 3.45
C ALA A 15 -5.86 6.65 2.51
N THR A 16 -6.08 6.53 1.19
CA THR A 16 -5.44 7.41 0.20
C THR A 16 -5.83 8.87 0.40
N LYS A 17 -7.13 9.17 0.61
CA LYS A 17 -7.60 10.53 0.92
C LYS A 17 -7.01 11.05 2.21
N TRP A 18 -7.01 10.23 3.27
CA TRP A 18 -6.41 10.60 4.55
C TRP A 18 -4.93 10.96 4.40
N ILE A 19 -4.16 10.17 3.64
CA ILE A 19 -2.76 10.48 3.34
C ILE A 19 -2.64 11.83 2.63
N LYS A 20 -3.46 12.08 1.60
CA LYS A 20 -3.45 13.34 0.84
C LYS A 20 -3.74 14.57 1.72
N GLU A 21 -4.60 14.41 2.73
CA GLU A 21 -5.00 15.46 3.66
C GLU A 21 -3.95 15.74 4.74
N HIS A 22 -3.18 14.72 5.15
CA HIS A 22 -2.26 14.80 6.29
C HIS A 22 -0.79 15.00 5.88
N PHE A 23 -0.44 14.75 4.62
CA PHE A 23 0.92 14.90 4.13
C PHE A 23 0.97 15.86 2.92
N ASP A 24 1.77 16.91 3.05
CA ASP A 24 2.03 17.86 1.96
C ASP A 24 3.31 17.49 1.19
N VAL A 25 3.27 16.32 0.55
CA VAL A 25 4.40 15.73 -0.21
C VAL A 25 3.91 15.13 -1.52
N ASP A 26 4.83 14.73 -2.40
CA ASP A 26 4.48 13.98 -3.60
C ASP A 26 3.94 12.59 -3.25
N ILE A 27 2.79 12.25 -3.83
CA ILE A 27 2.12 10.97 -3.63
C ILE A 27 1.93 10.30 -4.98
N TRP A 28 2.47 9.09 -5.11
CA TRP A 28 2.42 8.29 -6.31
C TRP A 28 1.37 7.20 -6.18
N LEU A 29 0.33 7.28 -7.00
CA LEU A 29 -0.74 6.29 -7.07
C LEU A 29 -0.42 5.26 -8.16
N LEU A 30 -0.15 4.03 -7.73
CA LEU A 30 0.16 2.91 -8.60
C LEU A 30 -1.07 2.01 -8.71
N SER A 31 -1.70 1.96 -9.89
CA SER A 31 -2.87 1.10 -10.12
C SER A 31 -3.09 0.79 -11.59
N ARG A 32 -3.89 -0.25 -11.87
CA ARG A 32 -4.25 -0.65 -13.24
C ARG A 32 -5.15 0.36 -13.94
N ASN A 33 -5.98 1.09 -13.20
CA ASN A 33 -7.01 1.94 -13.78
C ASN A 33 -7.13 3.26 -13.02
N GLN A 34 -6.84 4.36 -13.73
CA GLN A 34 -6.92 5.73 -13.20
C GLN A 34 -8.36 6.13 -12.85
N ASN A 35 -9.36 5.65 -13.59
CA ASN A 35 -10.77 6.02 -13.43
C ASN A 35 -11.39 5.47 -12.13
N LYS A 36 -10.62 4.72 -11.32
CA LYS A 36 -11.01 4.27 -9.98
C LYS A 36 -10.74 5.32 -8.90
N TYR A 37 -10.08 6.42 -9.25
CA TYR A 37 -9.84 7.57 -8.38
C TYR A 37 -10.78 8.72 -8.73
N SER A 38 -11.10 9.58 -7.76
CA SER A 38 -11.87 10.78 -8.01
C SER A 38 -11.04 11.82 -8.79
N GLU A 39 -11.69 12.59 -9.66
CA GLU A 39 -11.03 13.64 -10.44
C GLU A 39 -10.35 14.67 -9.53
N ASP A 40 -10.99 15.08 -8.44
CA ASP A 40 -10.43 16.03 -7.46
C ASP A 40 -9.10 15.55 -6.88
N LEU A 41 -8.97 14.24 -6.65
CA LEU A 41 -7.73 13.65 -6.16
C LEU A 41 -6.66 13.69 -7.26
N LEU A 42 -7.02 13.26 -8.47
CA LEU A 42 -6.08 13.18 -9.59
C LEU A 42 -5.60 14.54 -10.09
N HIS A 43 -6.40 15.60 -9.95
CA HIS A 43 -6.02 16.97 -10.34
C HIS A 43 -5.22 17.71 -9.26
N SER A 44 -5.00 17.10 -8.10
CA SER A 44 -4.12 17.68 -7.07
C SER A 44 -2.67 17.71 -7.56
N LYS A 45 -2.00 18.86 -7.42
CA LYS A 45 -0.65 19.11 -7.95
C LYS A 45 0.41 18.09 -7.51
N ASN A 46 0.27 17.54 -6.30
CA ASN A 46 1.21 16.59 -5.71
C ASN A 46 0.76 15.12 -5.84
N ILE A 47 -0.27 14.85 -6.65
CA ILE A 47 -0.70 13.48 -6.99
C ILE A 47 -0.15 13.11 -8.37
N HIS A 48 0.61 12.03 -8.40
CA HIS A 48 1.16 11.45 -9.63
C HIS A 48 0.55 10.07 -9.84
N PHE A 49 -0.20 9.88 -10.92
CA PHE A 49 -0.72 8.55 -11.27
C PHE A 49 0.24 7.84 -12.23
N LYS A 50 0.51 6.56 -11.97
CA LYS A 50 1.17 5.67 -12.93
C LYS A 50 0.41 4.36 -13.05
N GLN A 51 0.24 3.93 -14.30
CA GLN A 51 -0.36 2.65 -14.58
C GLN A 51 0.60 1.54 -14.14
N TYR A 52 0.12 0.70 -13.23
CA TYR A 52 0.91 -0.34 -12.60
C TYR A 52 0.03 -1.58 -12.34
N ASP A 53 0.54 -2.73 -12.76
CA ASP A 53 -0.04 -4.03 -12.47
C ASP A 53 1.05 -4.92 -11.90
N TYR A 54 0.91 -5.38 -10.65
CA TYR A 54 1.90 -6.28 -10.04
C TYR A 54 1.75 -7.72 -10.51
N GLU A 55 0.64 -8.10 -11.15
CA GLU A 55 0.46 -9.46 -11.65
C GLU A 55 1.30 -9.69 -12.92
N ASN A 56 1.65 -8.60 -13.61
CA ASN A 56 2.43 -8.60 -14.83
C ASN A 56 3.73 -7.80 -14.60
N ASP A 57 4.83 -8.16 -15.25
CA ASP A 57 6.09 -7.38 -15.19
C ASP A 57 6.00 -6.10 -16.06
N ASN A 58 4.88 -5.36 -15.93
CA ASN A 58 4.49 -4.24 -16.77
C ASN A 58 4.25 -3.00 -15.92
N ALA A 59 5.32 -2.49 -15.31
CA ALA A 59 5.32 -1.13 -14.79
C ALA A 59 5.62 -0.16 -15.94
N LEU A 60 4.65 0.65 -16.35
CA LEU A 60 4.87 1.75 -17.30
C LEU A 60 5.48 2.95 -16.57
N ILE A 61 6.66 2.74 -16.00
CA ILE A 61 7.38 3.70 -15.17
C ILE A 61 8.80 3.82 -15.72
N ASP A 62 9.03 4.91 -16.46
CA ASP A 62 10.34 5.20 -17.07
C ASP A 62 11.28 5.94 -16.11
N GLU A 63 10.80 6.29 -14.91
CA GLU A 63 11.52 7.11 -13.94
C GLU A 63 11.60 6.46 -12.56
N ASN A 64 12.67 6.77 -11.82
CA ASN A 64 12.79 6.31 -10.44
C ASN A 64 11.98 7.22 -9.52
N ILE A 65 11.16 6.63 -8.66
CA ILE A 65 10.49 7.35 -7.57
C ILE A 65 11.48 7.46 -6.40
N ARG A 66 11.91 8.69 -6.12
CA ARG A 66 12.99 8.99 -5.17
C ARG A 66 12.46 9.42 -3.81
N ASP A 67 13.33 9.30 -2.82
CA ASP A 67 13.10 9.71 -1.43
C ASP A 67 11.79 9.15 -0.87
N VAL A 68 11.52 7.87 -1.12
CA VAL A 68 10.30 7.20 -0.65
C VAL A 68 10.42 6.93 0.85
N ASN A 69 9.50 7.51 1.62
CA ASN A 69 9.44 7.36 3.07
C ASN A 69 8.27 6.48 3.52
N ILE A 70 7.17 6.45 2.77
CA ILE A 70 6.00 5.63 3.08
C ILE A 70 5.58 4.91 1.81
N MET A 71 5.43 3.59 1.89
CA MET A 71 4.84 2.77 0.84
C MET A 71 3.63 2.03 1.40
N VAL A 72 2.44 2.20 0.85
CA VAL A 72 1.22 1.48 1.23
C VAL A 72 0.83 0.53 0.12
N ASN A 73 0.73 -0.76 0.39
CA ASN A 73 0.58 -1.76 -0.66
C ASN A 73 -0.41 -2.84 -0.29
N TRP A 74 -1.41 -3.02 -1.15
CA TRP A 74 -2.26 -4.20 -1.15
C TRP A 74 -2.00 -5.04 -2.40
N VAL A 75 -0.99 -5.89 -2.26
CA VAL A 75 -0.50 -6.79 -3.32
C VAL A 75 -0.80 -8.22 -2.88
N HIS A 76 -1.31 -9.03 -3.79
CA HIS A 76 -1.59 -10.44 -3.53
C HIS A 76 -0.32 -11.29 -3.74
N SER A 77 -0.29 -12.48 -3.13
CA SER A 77 0.90 -13.34 -3.13
C SER A 77 1.37 -13.77 -4.52
N ASN A 78 0.47 -13.89 -5.49
CA ASN A 78 0.78 -14.14 -6.90
C ASN A 78 1.61 -13.02 -7.55
N GLY A 79 1.61 -11.82 -6.97
CA GLY A 79 2.31 -10.63 -7.48
C GLY A 79 3.60 -10.27 -6.75
N TYR A 80 3.94 -10.95 -5.65
CA TYR A 80 5.08 -10.56 -4.79
C TYR A 80 6.41 -10.47 -5.54
N PHE A 81 6.69 -11.44 -6.40
CA PHE A 81 7.94 -11.46 -7.16
C PHE A 81 8.08 -10.26 -8.09
N ASN A 82 7.05 -9.98 -8.90
CA ASN A 82 7.05 -8.84 -9.83
C ASN A 82 7.04 -7.50 -9.07
N HIS A 83 6.31 -7.42 -7.96
CA HIS A 83 6.27 -6.22 -7.12
C HIS A 83 7.63 -5.94 -6.47
N LEU A 84 8.31 -6.96 -5.96
CA LEU A 84 9.64 -6.80 -5.40
C LEU A 84 10.65 -6.35 -6.46
N LYS A 85 10.64 -6.96 -7.65
CA LYS A 85 11.45 -6.52 -8.80
C LYS A 85 11.18 -5.05 -9.15
N PHE A 86 9.92 -4.64 -9.17
CA PHE A 86 9.55 -3.25 -9.40
C PHE A 86 10.16 -2.32 -8.34
N ILE A 87 10.06 -2.67 -7.06
CA ILE A 87 10.65 -1.91 -5.94
C ILE A 87 12.17 -1.82 -6.07
N GLU A 88 12.83 -2.93 -6.39
CA GLU A 88 14.27 -2.99 -6.56
C GLU A 88 14.73 -2.02 -7.65
N LYS A 89 14.03 -2.03 -8.80
CA LYS A 89 14.38 -1.26 -9.99
C LYS A 89 14.01 0.22 -9.92
N HIS A 90 12.82 0.55 -9.40
CA HIS A 90 12.22 1.89 -9.57
C HIS A 90 12.09 2.69 -8.28
N ILE A 91 12.16 2.06 -7.11
CA ILE A 91 11.98 2.76 -5.83
C ILE A 91 13.34 3.06 -5.21
N ILE A 92 13.57 4.32 -4.85
CA ILE A 92 14.75 4.75 -4.09
C ILE A 92 14.24 5.25 -2.73
N VAL A 93 14.56 4.49 -1.68
CA VAL A 93 14.16 4.83 -0.31
C VAL A 93 14.97 6.00 0.24
N ASP A 94 14.35 6.82 1.07
CA ASP A 94 15.04 7.88 1.79
C ASP A 94 15.93 7.30 2.89
N LYS A 95 17.25 7.31 2.66
CA LYS A 95 18.25 6.76 3.59
C LYS A 95 18.47 7.64 4.83
N HIS A 96 17.97 8.86 4.83
CA HIS A 96 18.12 9.79 5.95
C HIS A 96 16.90 9.79 6.88
N ALA A 97 15.91 8.95 6.58
CA ALA A 97 14.71 8.77 7.38
C ALA A 97 14.56 7.32 7.85
N GLU A 98 13.39 6.99 8.40
CA GLU A 98 12.94 5.63 8.67
C GLU A 98 11.83 5.26 7.67
N PRO A 99 12.16 4.81 6.45
CA PRO A 99 11.15 4.42 5.47
C PRO A 99 10.29 3.28 6.01
N ILE A 100 8.97 3.38 5.84
CA ILE A 100 8.02 2.35 6.24
C ILE A 100 7.31 1.76 5.03
N TYR A 101 7.01 0.47 5.12
CA TYR A 101 6.18 -0.25 4.16
C TYR A 101 4.99 -0.85 4.88
N VAL A 102 3.79 -0.43 4.53
CA VAL A 102 2.54 -1.00 5.05
C VAL A 102 2.05 -2.08 4.08
N HIS A 103 2.15 -3.33 4.51
CA HIS A 103 1.75 -4.52 3.77
C HIS A 103 0.33 -4.94 4.17
N VAL A 104 -0.65 -4.70 3.31
CA VAL A 104 -2.04 -5.14 3.54
C VAL A 104 -2.19 -6.57 3.05
N VAL A 105 -2.65 -7.48 3.92
CA VAL A 105 -2.78 -8.91 3.63
C VAL A 105 -4.14 -9.46 4.06
N GLY A 106 -4.67 -10.40 3.27
CA GLY A 106 -5.88 -11.15 3.61
C GLY A 106 -5.66 -12.16 4.75
N THR A 107 -6.75 -12.80 5.17
CA THR A 107 -6.78 -13.72 6.31
C THR A 107 -6.09 -15.06 6.03
N ASN A 108 -6.19 -15.55 4.79
CA ASN A 108 -5.51 -16.74 4.31
C ASN A 108 -4.12 -16.33 3.80
N LYS A 109 -3.16 -16.29 4.73
CA LYS A 109 -1.80 -15.88 4.43
C LYS A 109 -1.06 -17.01 3.71
N TYR A 110 -0.51 -16.71 2.54
CA TYR A 110 0.58 -17.49 1.92
C TYR A 110 1.90 -17.09 2.59
N ASP A 111 2.92 -17.94 2.56
CA ASP A 111 4.25 -17.60 3.10
C ASP A 111 4.82 -16.38 2.35
N ASP A 112 5.00 -15.27 3.06
CA ASP A 112 5.49 -13.99 2.55
C ASP A 112 6.88 -13.64 3.11
N ALA A 113 7.55 -14.59 3.78
CA ALA A 113 8.82 -14.34 4.46
C ALA A 113 9.89 -13.77 3.51
N ASP A 114 10.06 -14.38 2.33
CA ASP A 114 11.02 -13.93 1.33
C ASP A 114 10.69 -12.54 0.78
N PHE A 115 9.40 -12.26 0.58
CA PHE A 115 8.93 -10.96 0.13
C PHE A 115 9.23 -9.88 1.18
N ILE A 116 8.88 -10.12 2.44
CA ILE A 116 9.16 -9.21 3.56
C ILE A 116 10.68 -9.02 3.72
N ASN A 117 11.48 -10.08 3.60
CA ASN A 117 12.94 -9.98 3.68
C ASN A 117 13.51 -9.12 2.55
N GLY A 118 12.99 -9.25 1.32
CA GLY A 118 13.35 -8.37 0.20
C GLY A 118 13.06 -6.89 0.50
N LEU A 119 11.89 -6.58 1.06
CA LEU A 119 11.53 -5.22 1.45
C LEU A 119 12.43 -4.67 2.55
N LYS A 120 12.76 -5.48 3.56
CA LYS A 120 13.71 -5.10 4.63
C LYS A 120 15.11 -4.84 4.08
N ASN A 121 15.59 -5.70 3.17
CA ASN A 121 16.88 -5.53 2.50
C ASN A 121 16.93 -4.23 1.66
N LYS A 122 15.78 -3.78 1.14
CA LYS A 122 15.67 -2.48 0.45
C LYS A 122 15.78 -1.29 1.40
N GLY A 123 15.59 -1.49 2.70
CA GLY A 123 15.68 -0.46 3.75
C GLY A 123 14.33 -0.05 4.36
N PHE A 124 13.25 -0.80 4.11
CA PHE A 124 11.96 -0.52 4.73
C PHE A 124 11.80 -1.20 6.09
N ASN A 125 11.20 -0.46 7.03
CA ASN A 125 10.52 -1.03 8.19
C ASN A 125 9.13 -1.51 7.76
N VAL A 126 8.90 -2.83 7.77
CA VAL A 126 7.67 -3.43 7.26
C VAL A 126 6.66 -3.61 8.38
N PHE A 127 5.45 -3.10 8.20
CA PHE A 127 4.30 -3.28 9.08
C PHE A 127 3.15 -3.94 8.33
N THR A 128 2.53 -4.94 8.94
CA THR A 128 1.47 -5.73 8.31
C THR A 128 0.11 -5.29 8.81
N VAL A 129 -0.81 -5.03 7.88
CA VAL A 129 -2.24 -4.87 8.16
C VAL A 129 -2.93 -6.16 7.76
N LYS A 130 -3.21 -7.01 8.75
CA LYS A 130 -3.86 -8.30 8.55
C LYS A 130 -5.38 -8.14 8.60
N LEU A 131 -6.05 -8.52 7.53
CA LEU A 131 -7.51 -8.44 7.41
C LEU A 131 -8.16 -9.73 7.93
N GLY A 132 -8.93 -9.62 9.01
CA GLY A 132 -9.79 -10.66 9.56
C GLY A 132 -11.17 -10.70 8.91
N HIS A 133 -12.15 -11.18 9.68
CA HIS A 133 -13.56 -11.13 9.32
C HIS A 133 -14.35 -10.44 10.44
N ARG A 134 -15.50 -9.87 10.11
CA ARG A 134 -16.51 -9.55 11.13
C ARG A 134 -17.23 -10.83 11.52
N ILE A 135 -17.56 -10.98 12.81
CA ILE A 135 -18.38 -12.08 13.30
C ILE A 135 -19.73 -11.49 13.71
N ASN A 136 -20.81 -11.94 13.07
CA ASN A 136 -22.17 -11.58 13.45
C ASN A 136 -22.59 -12.25 14.76
N VAL A 137 -23.69 -11.76 15.34
CA VAL A 137 -24.30 -12.33 16.56
C VAL A 137 -24.66 -13.81 16.40
N ASP A 138 -24.98 -14.25 15.18
CA ASP A 138 -25.26 -15.65 14.83
C ASP A 138 -23.99 -16.49 14.53
N GLY A 139 -22.81 -15.89 14.65
CA GLY A 139 -21.51 -16.53 14.37
C GLY A 139 -21.09 -16.53 12.90
N THR A 140 -21.87 -15.93 11.99
CA THR A 140 -21.50 -15.86 10.57
C THR A 140 -20.36 -14.87 10.31
N LYS A 141 -19.44 -15.24 9.41
CA LYS A 141 -18.31 -14.39 9.01
C LYS A 141 -18.71 -13.45 7.89
N LEU A 142 -18.51 -12.15 8.10
CA LEU A 142 -18.72 -11.10 7.12
C LEU A 142 -17.39 -10.48 6.67
N TRP A 143 -17.36 -10.01 5.43
CA TRP A 143 -16.25 -9.23 4.90
C TRP A 143 -16.14 -7.87 5.61
N LEU A 144 -14.90 -7.40 5.74
CA LEU A 144 -14.62 -6.03 6.18
C LEU A 144 -15.08 -5.04 5.12
N ASN A 145 -15.55 -3.87 5.59
CA ASN A 145 -15.84 -2.75 4.70
C ASN A 145 -14.56 -1.92 4.44
N HIS A 146 -14.66 -1.00 3.49
CA HIS A 146 -13.55 -0.12 3.13
C HIS A 146 -13.10 0.78 4.29
N GLU A 147 -14.02 1.23 5.15
CA GLU A 147 -13.71 2.08 6.31
C GLU A 147 -12.81 1.34 7.31
N GLU A 148 -13.13 0.08 7.63
CA GLU A 148 -12.37 -0.77 8.54
C GLU A 148 -10.96 -1.04 8.01
N ILE A 149 -10.87 -1.42 6.73
CA ILE A 149 -9.59 -1.69 6.05
C ILE A 149 -8.74 -0.42 6.04
N SER A 150 -9.31 0.71 5.60
CA SER A 150 -8.61 1.99 5.52
C SER A 150 -8.17 2.48 6.91
N LYS A 151 -9.00 2.32 7.93
CA LYS A 151 -8.64 2.65 9.32
C LYS A 151 -7.46 1.82 9.80
N GLY A 152 -7.42 0.52 9.51
CA GLY A 152 -6.28 -0.32 9.84
C GLY A 152 -4.98 0.14 9.19
N VAL A 153 -5.03 0.54 7.92
CA VAL A 153 -3.88 1.13 7.21
C VAL A 153 -3.42 2.43 7.85
N ILE A 154 -4.34 3.35 8.14
CA ILE A 154 -4.02 4.62 8.81
C ILE A 154 -3.35 4.37 10.16
N GLN A 155 -3.88 3.43 10.96
CA GLN A 155 -3.29 3.07 12.24
C GLN A 155 -1.87 2.48 12.10
N ALA A 156 -1.62 1.65 11.08
CA ALA A 156 -0.28 1.11 10.83
C ALA A 156 0.72 2.22 10.49
N ILE A 157 0.30 3.22 9.69
CA ILE A 157 1.12 4.40 9.38
C ILE A 157 1.41 5.22 10.65
N GLN A 158 0.36 5.53 11.42
CA GLN A 158 0.47 6.40 12.59
C GLN A 158 1.28 5.77 13.73
N PHE A 159 1.05 4.48 13.99
CA PHE A 159 1.63 3.79 15.14
C PHE A 159 2.88 2.99 14.80
N LYS A 160 3.25 2.88 13.52
CA LYS A 160 4.42 2.11 13.06
C LYS A 160 4.46 0.71 13.66
N LYS A 161 3.35 -0.03 13.50
CA LYS A 161 3.21 -1.40 14.03
C LYS A 161 2.25 -2.23 13.19
N ASP A 162 2.30 -3.54 13.39
CA ASP A 162 1.33 -4.47 12.83
C ASP A 162 -0.06 -4.20 13.40
N ILE A 163 -1.08 -4.28 12.52
CA ILE A 163 -2.48 -4.08 12.85
C ILE A 163 -3.27 -5.31 12.41
N LEU A 164 -4.10 -5.81 13.32
CA LEU A 164 -5.15 -6.78 13.01
C LEU A 164 -6.47 -6.00 12.84
N VAL A 165 -7.08 -6.10 11.66
CA VAL A 165 -8.38 -5.48 11.37
C VAL A 165 -9.44 -6.56 11.51
N SER A 166 -10.10 -6.59 12.66
CA SER A 166 -11.07 -7.64 13.03
C SER A 166 -10.47 -9.06 13.05
N ASP A 167 -11.24 -10.04 13.51
CA ASP A 167 -10.76 -11.34 13.98
C ASP A 167 -10.93 -12.52 12.99
#